data_AF-A0A7M7Q4K9-F1
#
_entry.id   AF-A0A7M7Q4K9-F1
#
_cell.length_a   1.000
_cell.length_b   1.000
_cell.length_c   1.000
_cell.angle_alpha   90.00
_cell.angle_beta   90.00
_cell.angle_gamma   90.00
#
_symmetry.space_group_name_H-M   'P 1'
#
loop_
_entity.id
_entity.type
_entity.pdbx_description
1 polymer ?
#
loop_
_entity_poly.entity_id
_entity_poly.type
_entity_poly.pdbx_seq_one_letter_code
_entity_poly.pdbx_strand_id
1 'polypeptide(L)'
;MKKPIEAVIEDVIINPEKIQPIIVNFQNGQLKDEETKRMKCGLYNDEKKKKTVLAMSNGQVVYKGYRPDLNKELTYTMLAIHNKKTGKVRLIQAERWDVAPVLDEHVDDTNDDNVDKTAELNKQFGSKRVKRRTEQYERMKVNVDNVKDQLEKTVSNVEIERSELEPSSTDDFIDGVHLPPCNKDASREADVYNIEDIVPKNILKTLYAVAATLGESNMDNKPAFFVKTVETFKDDSDSKFKLAILLYIEAVINWLSIPIKSAKRNDLEICPHSADANAYIVETFSVVSAQGRQRPNSMKDKGICHCIILALMIWNYTLDLELFLSMFTLMFRMSHKKLMDLARWMLATPSKTEKKVVMLKLPLPGLPKPKLTAEEREKDISPLLTNGWTVQTNRDALYKEFAFKNFNQAFGFMTRVAMQAEKMDHHPEWFNVYNKVNITLSSHDVNGLSSRDVKLANFVDKAAKSVNE
;
A
#
# COMPACT_ATOMS: atom_id res chain seq x y z
N MET A 1 79.88 11.44 -22.59
CA MET A 1 80.04 11.71 -21.14
C MET A 1 80.40 13.18 -20.96
N LYS A 2 79.59 13.95 -20.23
CA LYS A 2 79.92 15.35 -19.89
C LYS A 2 81.14 15.33 -18.94
N LYS A 3 82.16 16.18 -19.21
CA LYS A 3 83.34 16.31 -18.34
C LYS A 3 82.90 16.59 -16.89
N PRO A 4 83.53 15.96 -15.87
CA PRO A 4 83.26 16.30 -14.48
C PRO A 4 83.55 17.79 -14.26
N ILE A 5 82.61 18.48 -13.62
CA ILE A 5 82.78 19.88 -13.26
C ILE A 5 83.53 19.88 -11.93
N GLU A 6 84.81 20.23 -11.94
CA GLU A 6 85.53 20.54 -10.71
C GLU A 6 84.98 21.85 -10.15
N ALA A 7 84.40 21.80 -8.96
CA ALA A 7 83.82 22.95 -8.30
C ALA A 7 84.05 22.89 -6.79
N VAL A 8 84.28 24.06 -6.19
CA VAL A 8 84.44 24.22 -4.74
C VAL A 8 83.11 24.65 -4.14
N ILE A 9 82.59 23.87 -3.18
CA ILE A 9 81.39 24.26 -2.44
C ILE A 9 81.77 25.42 -1.51
N GLU A 10 81.21 26.58 -1.78
CA GLU A 10 81.45 27.81 -1.01
C GLU A 10 80.50 27.92 0.17
N ASP A 11 79.24 27.52 -0.02
CA ASP A 11 78.19 27.69 0.98
C ASP A 11 77.09 26.63 0.84
N VAL A 12 76.49 26.24 1.96
CA VAL A 12 75.41 25.26 2.05
C VAL A 12 74.30 25.84 2.93
N ILE A 13 73.21 26.25 2.30
CA ILE A 13 72.07 26.89 2.95
C ILE A 13 70.96 25.86 3.16
N ILE A 14 70.71 25.53 4.43
CA ILE A 14 69.62 24.66 4.89
C ILE A 14 68.55 25.56 5.51
N ASN A 15 67.27 25.31 5.20
CA ASN A 15 66.12 26.12 5.63
C ASN A 15 66.29 27.64 5.40
N PRO A 16 66.41 28.10 4.14
CA PRO A 16 66.62 29.51 3.84
C PRO A 16 65.46 30.40 4.34
N GLU A 17 65.73 31.29 5.30
CA GLU A 17 64.72 32.15 5.92
C GLU A 17 64.12 33.20 4.98
N LYS A 18 64.87 33.63 3.95
CA LYS A 18 64.45 34.73 3.06
C LYS A 18 63.71 34.27 1.81
N ILE A 19 64.13 33.16 1.19
CA ILE A 19 63.56 32.66 -0.07
C ILE A 19 63.68 31.14 -0.04
N GLN A 20 62.56 30.44 0.14
CA GLN A 20 62.49 28.98 0.03
C GLN A 20 62.25 28.59 -1.44
N PRO A 21 63.24 28.02 -2.15
CA PRO A 21 63.02 27.58 -3.51
C PRO A 21 62.13 26.33 -3.52
N ILE A 22 61.14 26.34 -4.41
CA ILE A 22 60.19 25.23 -4.59
C ILE A 22 60.39 24.66 -5.99
N ILE A 23 60.62 23.35 -6.05
CA ILE A 23 60.65 22.56 -7.28
C ILE A 23 59.28 21.93 -7.44
N VAL A 24 58.61 22.23 -8.54
CA VAL A 24 57.25 21.75 -8.81
C VAL A 24 57.30 20.57 -9.79
N ASN A 25 56.67 19.47 -9.39
CA ASN A 25 56.42 18.33 -10.25
C ASN A 25 54.95 18.33 -10.67
N PHE A 26 54.69 18.33 -11.96
CA PHE A 26 53.32 18.27 -12.48
C PHE A 26 52.87 16.82 -12.61
N GLN A 27 51.74 16.49 -12.00
CA GLN A 27 51.08 15.21 -12.23
C GLN A 27 50.63 15.16 -13.70
N ASN A 28 51.08 14.14 -14.43
CA ASN A 28 50.78 13.87 -15.84
C ASN A 28 51.57 14.66 -16.92
N GLY A 29 52.78 15.14 -16.64
CA GLY A 29 53.70 15.57 -17.72
C GLY A 29 54.60 16.74 -17.35
N GLN A 30 55.16 17.40 -18.37
CA GLN A 30 55.94 18.64 -18.24
C GLN A 30 55.21 19.76 -18.98
N LEU A 31 55.31 20.99 -18.46
CA LEU A 31 54.79 22.17 -19.14
C LEU A 31 55.54 22.39 -20.46
N LYS A 32 54.81 22.80 -21.50
CA LYS A 32 55.45 23.27 -22.75
C LYS A 32 56.04 24.67 -22.55
N ASP A 33 57.07 25.02 -23.31
CA ASP A 33 57.77 26.31 -23.19
C ASP A 33 56.83 27.53 -23.34
N GLU A 34 55.79 27.42 -24.16
CA GLU A 34 54.78 28.48 -24.33
C GLU A 34 53.86 28.65 -23.11
N GLU A 35 53.56 27.55 -22.41
CA GLU A 35 52.71 27.53 -21.21
C GLU A 35 53.46 28.10 -20.00
N THR A 36 54.77 27.83 -19.90
CA THR A 36 55.63 28.31 -18.82
C THR A 36 55.63 29.84 -18.70
N LYS A 37 55.62 30.56 -19.84
CA LYS A 37 55.62 32.04 -19.84
C LYS A 37 54.31 32.65 -19.33
N ARG A 38 53.20 31.91 -19.40
CA ARG A 38 51.87 32.38 -18.98
C ARG A 38 51.51 31.95 -17.57
N MET A 39 52.35 31.13 -16.94
CA MET A 39 52.07 30.56 -15.63
C MET A 39 52.24 31.61 -14.53
N LYS A 40 51.18 31.82 -13.75
CA LYS A 40 51.20 32.58 -12.50
C LYS A 40 51.15 31.61 -11.35
N CYS A 41 51.97 31.81 -10.33
CA CYS A 41 51.98 30.99 -9.12
C CYS A 41 51.72 31.84 -7.87
N GLY A 42 51.13 31.22 -6.86
CA GLY A 42 50.90 31.82 -5.55
C GLY A 42 50.85 30.77 -4.46
N LEU A 43 51.34 31.14 -3.27
CA LEU A 43 51.21 30.34 -2.06
C LEU A 43 50.03 30.86 -1.25
N TYR A 44 49.15 29.95 -0.85
CA TYR A 44 47.94 30.24 -0.10
C TYR A 44 47.86 29.32 1.13
N ASN A 45 46.97 29.65 2.06
CA ASN A 45 46.68 28.83 3.22
C ASN A 45 45.26 28.24 3.09
N ASP A 46 45.13 26.91 3.14
CA ASP A 46 43.85 26.22 3.15
C ASP A 46 43.36 26.10 4.61
N GLU A 47 42.41 26.95 5.01
CA GLU A 47 41.89 27.00 6.38
C GLU A 47 41.24 25.69 6.82
N LYS A 48 40.57 24.98 5.91
CA LYS A 48 39.86 23.72 6.22
C LYS A 48 40.83 22.60 6.57
N LYS A 49 41.93 22.50 5.81
CA LYS A 49 42.94 21.46 6.02
C LYS A 49 44.12 21.90 6.90
N LYS A 50 44.20 23.19 7.25
CA LYS A 50 45.31 23.82 7.96
C LYS A 50 46.67 23.52 7.29
N LYS A 51 46.71 23.62 5.95
CA LYS A 51 47.92 23.33 5.15
C LYS A 51 48.20 24.45 4.16
N THR A 52 49.48 24.73 3.95
CA THR A 52 49.94 25.61 2.86
C THR A 52 49.72 24.92 1.51
N VAL A 53 49.17 25.66 0.56
CA VAL A 53 48.85 25.18 -0.79
C VAL A 53 49.54 26.08 -1.82
N LEU A 54 50.16 25.46 -2.82
CA LEU A 54 50.69 26.11 -3.99
C LEU A 54 49.62 25.99 -5.08
N ALA A 55 49.18 27.14 -5.58
CA ALA A 55 48.28 27.21 -6.72
C ALA A 55 49.00 27.85 -7.90
N MET A 56 48.88 27.24 -9.07
CA MET A 56 49.47 27.72 -10.31
C MET A 56 48.40 27.76 -11.39
N SER A 57 48.37 28.81 -12.22
CA SER A 57 47.40 28.90 -13.31
C SER A 57 48.02 29.57 -14.54
N ASN A 58 47.72 29.02 -15.71
CA ASN A 58 48.04 29.61 -17.01
C ASN A 58 46.83 30.33 -17.66
N GLY A 59 45.72 30.47 -16.92
CA GLY A 59 44.45 31.04 -17.38
C GLY A 59 43.46 30.03 -17.98
N GLN A 60 43.90 28.82 -18.32
CA GLN A 60 43.03 27.73 -18.82
C GLN A 60 42.90 26.58 -17.82
N VAL A 61 44.01 26.23 -17.16
CA VAL A 61 44.06 25.14 -16.17
C VAL A 61 44.62 25.70 -14.88
N VAL A 62 44.01 25.30 -13.76
CA VAL A 62 44.52 25.57 -12.42
C VAL A 62 45.17 24.30 -11.90
N TYR A 63 46.40 24.39 -11.41
CA TYR A 63 47.11 23.33 -10.72
C TYR A 63 47.17 23.63 -9.23
N LYS A 64 47.00 22.60 -8.42
CA LYS A 64 46.99 22.68 -6.95
C LYS A 64 47.87 21.59 -6.36
N GLY A 65 48.72 21.96 -5.40
CA GLY A 65 49.54 21.02 -4.62
C GLY A 65 49.69 21.49 -3.18
N TYR A 66 49.76 20.55 -2.23
CA TYR A 66 49.94 20.87 -0.81
C TYR A 66 51.42 20.73 -0.42
N ARG A 67 51.85 21.51 0.57
CA ARG A 67 53.21 21.41 1.11
C ARG A 67 53.48 19.97 1.58
N PRO A 68 54.59 19.35 1.15
CA PRO A 68 54.98 18.02 1.62
C PRO A 68 55.31 18.06 3.11
N ASP A 69 55.17 16.91 3.76
CA ASP A 69 55.56 16.73 5.16
C ASP A 69 57.06 16.43 5.21
N LEU A 70 57.87 17.47 5.45
CA LEU A 70 59.33 17.40 5.43
C LEU A 70 59.90 16.39 6.46
N ASN A 71 59.16 16.09 7.53
CA ASN A 71 59.59 15.11 8.54
C ASN A 71 59.55 13.66 8.04
N LYS A 72 58.85 13.40 6.93
CA LYS A 72 58.72 12.06 6.34
C LYS A 72 59.72 11.81 5.20
N GLU A 73 60.44 12.84 4.76
CA GLU A 73 61.44 12.70 3.70
C GLU A 73 62.78 12.26 4.30
N LEU A 74 63.34 11.15 3.78
CA LEU A 74 64.64 10.63 4.20
C LEU A 74 65.82 11.36 3.54
N THR A 75 65.56 12.28 2.60
CA THR A 75 66.58 12.94 1.76
C THR A 75 66.26 14.41 1.55
N TYR A 76 67.28 15.26 1.60
CA TYR A 76 67.16 16.66 1.20
C TYR A 76 67.42 16.85 -0.29
N THR A 77 66.60 17.67 -0.93
CA THR A 77 66.86 18.13 -2.30
C THR A 77 67.63 19.44 -2.26
N MET A 78 68.76 19.51 -2.96
CA MET A 78 69.63 20.70 -3.01
C MET A 78 69.71 21.24 -4.46
N LEU A 79 69.46 22.53 -4.62
CA LEU A 79 69.78 23.28 -5.84
C LEU A 79 71.25 23.70 -5.82
N ALA A 80 72.01 23.23 -6.81
CA ALA A 80 73.40 23.61 -6.99
C ALA A 80 73.52 24.78 -7.98
N ILE A 81 73.87 25.97 -7.46
CA ILE A 81 74.12 27.16 -8.27
C ILE A 81 75.62 27.27 -8.51
N HIS A 82 76.05 26.92 -9.72
CA HIS A 82 77.46 26.96 -10.12
C HIS A 82 77.81 28.26 -10.84
N ASN A 83 78.78 29.00 -10.29
CA ASN A 83 79.37 30.14 -10.97
C ASN A 83 80.55 29.67 -11.85
N LYS A 84 80.31 29.55 -13.16
CA LYS A 84 81.30 29.09 -14.14
C LYS A 84 82.56 29.96 -14.24
N LYS A 85 82.51 31.23 -13.80
CA LYS A 85 83.66 32.15 -13.84
C LYS A 85 84.59 31.96 -12.64
N THR A 86 84.04 31.66 -11.46
CA THR A 86 84.82 31.54 -10.21
C THR A 86 85.05 30.09 -9.78
N GLY A 87 84.37 29.12 -10.40
CA GLY A 87 84.44 27.69 -10.03
C GLY A 87 83.74 27.37 -8.71
N LYS A 88 83.03 28.33 -8.11
CA LYS A 88 82.36 28.16 -6.82
C LYS A 88 80.91 27.72 -6.99
N VAL A 89 80.45 26.84 -6.10
CA VAL A 89 79.08 26.33 -6.05
C VAL A 89 78.44 26.70 -4.72
N ARG A 90 77.20 27.18 -4.77
CA ARG A 90 76.34 27.31 -3.59
C ARG A 90 75.23 26.27 -3.65
N LEU A 91 75.03 25.56 -2.54
CA LEU A 91 73.95 24.60 -2.38
C LEU A 91 72.82 25.24 -1.57
N ILE A 92 71.60 25.22 -2.10
CA ILE A 92 70.42 25.75 -1.41
C ILE A 92 69.37 24.64 -1.33
N GLN A 93 68.89 24.35 -0.13
CA GLN A 93 67.81 23.38 0.05
C GLN A 93 66.53 23.84 -0.66
N ALA A 94 65.91 22.94 -1.41
CA ALA A 94 64.66 23.16 -2.11
C ALA A 94 63.61 22.15 -1.67
N GLU A 95 62.35 22.59 -1.61
CA GLU A 95 61.21 21.69 -1.37
C GLU A 95 60.69 21.15 -2.70
N ARG A 96 60.23 19.89 -2.72
CA ARG A 96 59.59 19.30 -3.90
C ARG A 96 58.08 19.22 -3.69
N TRP A 97 57.32 19.90 -4.53
CA TRP A 97 55.87 19.94 -4.44
C TRP A 97 55.26 19.27 -5.65
N ASP A 98 54.40 18.28 -5.42
CA ASP A 98 53.60 17.67 -6.47
C ASP A 98 52.30 18.49 -6.64
N VAL A 99 52.01 18.92 -7.88
CA VAL A 99 50.79 19.66 -8.22
C VAL A 99 49.95 18.86 -9.22
N ALA A 100 48.65 18.84 -9.00
CA ALA A 100 47.67 18.18 -9.85
C ALA A 100 46.74 19.21 -10.51
N PRO A 101 46.28 19.00 -11.75
CA PRO A 101 45.26 19.86 -12.35
C PRO A 101 43.96 19.73 -11.57
N VAL A 102 43.37 20.88 -11.22
CA VAL A 102 42.02 20.99 -10.70
C VAL A 102 41.10 20.99 -11.91
N LEU A 103 40.39 19.89 -12.10
CA LEU A 103 39.28 19.82 -13.04
C LEU A 103 38.06 20.39 -12.33
N ASP A 104 37.29 21.25 -12.99
CA ASP A 104 36.00 21.69 -12.47
C ASP A 104 35.12 20.44 -12.32
N GLU A 105 34.93 19.98 -11.09
CA GLU A 105 33.90 19.01 -10.78
C GLU A 105 32.56 19.73 -10.94
N HIS A 106 31.83 19.40 -12.00
CA HIS A 106 30.38 19.47 -11.91
C HIS A 106 29.99 18.56 -10.74
N VAL A 107 29.58 19.18 -9.64
CA VAL A 107 29.06 18.50 -8.45
C VAL A 107 27.67 17.96 -8.79
N ASP A 108 27.64 16.87 -9.54
CA ASP A 108 26.57 15.88 -9.45
C ASP A 108 27.08 14.77 -8.55
N ASP A 109 26.88 14.98 -7.25
CA ASP A 109 27.24 14.07 -6.17
C ASP A 109 26.25 12.89 -6.14
N THR A 110 26.19 12.15 -7.25
CA THR A 110 25.62 10.80 -7.30
C THR A 110 26.77 9.83 -7.50
N ASN A 111 27.06 9.04 -6.45
CA ASN A 111 28.04 7.95 -6.43
C ASN A 111 27.89 6.87 -7.54
N ASP A 112 27.00 7.04 -8.51
CA ASP A 112 26.70 6.08 -9.58
C ASP A 112 27.67 6.21 -10.79
N ASP A 113 28.15 7.42 -11.09
CA ASP A 113 28.97 7.69 -12.29
C ASP A 113 30.38 7.05 -12.28
N ASN A 114 30.94 6.83 -11.09
CA ASN A 114 32.25 6.17 -10.96
C ASN A 114 32.15 4.66 -11.23
N VAL A 115 30.99 4.06 -11.00
CA VAL A 115 30.76 2.62 -11.25
C VAL A 115 30.72 2.36 -12.76
N ASP A 116 30.08 3.25 -13.53
CA ASP A 116 29.93 3.08 -14.98
C ASP A 116 31.25 3.29 -15.74
N LYS A 117 32.09 4.25 -15.34
CA LYS A 117 33.43 4.44 -15.95
C LYS A 117 34.36 3.24 -15.70
N THR A 118 34.26 2.64 -14.52
CA THR A 118 35.03 1.44 -14.16
C THR A 118 34.52 0.21 -14.92
N ALA A 119 33.22 0.12 -15.18
CA ALA A 119 32.63 -0.92 -16.01
C ALA A 119 33.10 -0.82 -17.48
N GLU A 120 33.12 0.39 -18.03
CA GLU A 120 33.60 0.68 -19.39
C GLU A 120 35.07 0.26 -19.57
N LEU A 121 35.93 0.63 -18.62
CA LEU A 121 37.34 0.22 -18.60
C LEU A 121 37.52 -1.31 -18.51
N ASN A 122 36.73 -1.96 -17.65
CA ASN A 122 36.78 -3.42 -17.49
C ASN A 122 36.33 -4.15 -18.76
N LYS A 123 35.37 -3.61 -19.52
CA LYS A 123 34.97 -4.14 -20.84
C LYS A 123 36.06 -4.00 -21.89
N GLN A 124 36.72 -2.84 -21.96
CA GLN A 124 37.72 -2.61 -22.99
C GLN A 124 39.04 -3.32 -22.66
N PHE A 125 39.53 -3.19 -21.43
CA PHE A 125 40.90 -3.59 -21.04
C PHE A 125 40.97 -4.72 -19.99
N GLY A 126 39.85 -5.15 -19.43
CA GLY A 126 39.82 -6.21 -18.42
C GLY A 126 40.19 -7.60 -18.95
N SER A 127 40.66 -8.50 -18.06
CA SER A 127 40.86 -9.91 -18.42
C SER A 127 39.53 -10.59 -18.82
N LYS A 128 39.58 -11.71 -19.55
CA LYS A 128 38.36 -12.46 -19.97
C LYS A 128 37.41 -12.74 -18.79
N ARG A 129 37.94 -13.01 -17.60
CA ARG A 129 37.16 -13.26 -16.37
C ARG A 129 36.51 -11.98 -15.85
N VAL A 130 37.22 -10.86 -15.91
CA VAL A 130 36.73 -9.54 -15.48
C VAL A 130 35.65 -9.04 -16.44
N LYS A 131 35.86 -9.13 -17.76
CA LYS A 131 34.86 -8.76 -18.79
C LYS A 131 33.52 -9.47 -18.58
N ARG A 132 33.55 -10.80 -18.42
CA ARG A 132 32.32 -11.59 -18.18
C ARG A 132 31.58 -11.17 -16.90
N ARG A 133 32.31 -10.88 -15.81
CA ARG A 133 31.70 -10.44 -14.54
C ARG A 133 31.06 -9.05 -14.68
N THR A 134 31.74 -8.13 -15.37
CA THR A 134 31.24 -6.77 -15.62
C THR A 134 30.00 -6.80 -16.52
N GLU A 135 30.02 -7.56 -17.62
CA GLU A 135 28.85 -7.75 -18.49
C GLU A 135 27.65 -8.36 -17.76
N GLN A 136 27.89 -9.32 -16.86
CA GLN A 136 26.84 -9.90 -16.04
C GLN A 136 26.26 -8.89 -15.05
N TYR A 137 27.10 -8.07 -14.42
CA TYR A 137 26.68 -7.04 -13.47
C TYR A 137 25.81 -5.96 -14.15
N GLU A 138 26.20 -5.50 -15.33
CA GLU A 138 25.37 -4.54 -16.09
C GLU A 138 24.07 -5.13 -16.61
N ARG A 139 24.05 -6.41 -17.02
CA ARG A 139 22.79 -7.09 -17.38
C ARG A 139 21.81 -7.18 -16.20
N MET A 140 22.32 -7.10 -14.97
CA MET A 140 21.51 -7.03 -13.74
C MET A 140 21.24 -5.59 -13.29
N LYS A 141 21.95 -4.59 -13.82
CA LYS A 141 21.69 -3.17 -13.55
C LYS A 141 20.44 -2.79 -14.33
N VAL A 142 19.30 -2.87 -13.66
CA VAL A 142 18.01 -2.43 -14.18
C VAL A 142 18.10 -0.91 -14.40
N ASN A 143 18.28 -0.48 -15.65
CA ASN A 143 18.32 0.94 -15.99
C ASN A 143 16.91 1.52 -15.73
N VAL A 144 16.79 2.33 -14.68
CA VAL A 144 15.51 2.87 -14.18
C VAL A 144 14.78 3.63 -15.27
N ASP A 145 15.50 4.37 -16.12
CA ASP A 145 14.92 5.13 -17.22
C ASP A 145 14.46 4.22 -18.35
N ASN A 146 15.21 3.15 -18.66
CA ASN A 146 14.81 2.20 -19.69
C ASN A 146 13.61 1.35 -19.23
N VAL A 147 13.54 1.01 -17.93
CA VAL A 147 12.36 0.37 -17.35
C VAL A 147 11.19 1.33 -17.34
N LYS A 148 11.38 2.62 -17.00
CA LYS A 148 10.33 3.62 -17.03
C LYS A 148 9.76 3.83 -18.43
N ASP A 149 10.61 4.03 -19.43
CA ASP A 149 10.19 4.19 -20.83
C ASP A 149 9.54 2.93 -21.39
N GLN A 150 10.06 1.75 -21.04
CA GLN A 150 9.41 0.49 -21.38
C GLN A 150 8.08 0.34 -20.64
N LEU A 151 7.97 0.73 -19.37
CA LEU A 151 6.72 0.67 -18.61
C LEU A 151 5.68 1.60 -19.23
N GLU A 152 6.05 2.85 -19.53
CA GLU A 152 5.17 3.84 -20.15
C GLU A 152 4.68 3.35 -21.52
N LYS A 153 5.58 2.84 -22.37
CA LYS A 153 5.19 2.22 -23.65
C LYS A 153 4.28 1.02 -23.47
N THR A 154 4.62 0.12 -22.56
CA THR A 154 3.84 -1.11 -22.35
C THR A 154 2.46 -0.78 -21.76
N VAL A 155 2.35 0.20 -20.88
CA VAL A 155 1.08 0.67 -20.30
C VAL A 155 0.23 1.40 -21.34
N SER A 156 0.85 2.21 -22.21
CA SER A 156 0.13 2.92 -23.27
C SER A 156 -0.42 2.01 -24.38
N ASN A 157 0.17 0.84 -24.58
CA ASN A 157 -0.30 -0.15 -25.57
C ASN A 157 -1.38 -1.10 -25.02
N VAL A 158 -1.74 -1.02 -23.74
CA VAL A 158 -2.88 -1.77 -23.20
C VAL A 158 -4.15 -0.96 -23.45
N GLU A 159 -4.82 -1.20 -24.56
CA GLU A 159 -6.20 -0.77 -24.75
C GLU A 159 -7.09 -1.58 -23.82
N ILE A 160 -7.42 -1.02 -22.65
CA ILE A 160 -8.43 -1.59 -21.76
C ILE A 160 -9.80 -1.23 -22.35
N GLU A 161 -10.49 -2.20 -22.94
CA GLU A 161 -11.88 -2.03 -23.34
C GLU A 161 -12.72 -1.55 -22.15
N ARG A 162 -13.35 -0.38 -22.27
CA ARG A 162 -14.22 0.19 -21.21
C ARG A 162 -15.40 -0.72 -20.84
N SER A 163 -15.78 -1.66 -21.70
CA SER A 163 -16.77 -2.71 -21.44
C SER A 163 -16.31 -3.75 -20.41
N GLU A 164 -15.01 -4.02 -20.27
CA GLU A 164 -14.48 -4.89 -19.19
C GLU A 164 -14.32 -4.13 -17.85
N LEU A 165 -14.51 -2.80 -17.85
CA LEU A 165 -14.38 -1.91 -16.70
C LEU A 165 -15.72 -1.58 -16.04
N GLU A 166 -16.85 -2.02 -16.59
CA GLU A 166 -18.09 -1.96 -15.82
C GLU A 166 -17.98 -2.93 -14.65
N PRO A 167 -18.21 -2.50 -13.39
CA PRO A 167 -18.38 -3.46 -12.32
C PRO A 167 -19.53 -4.37 -12.74
N SER A 168 -19.25 -5.66 -12.99
CA SER A 168 -20.31 -6.63 -13.22
C SER A 168 -21.26 -6.53 -12.04
N SER A 169 -22.42 -5.91 -12.25
CA SER A 169 -23.38 -5.52 -11.22
C SER A 169 -24.20 -6.71 -10.74
N THR A 170 -23.57 -7.87 -10.62
CA THR A 170 -24.16 -9.13 -10.18
C THR A 170 -23.18 -9.80 -9.22
N ASP A 171 -22.86 -9.10 -8.12
CA ASP A 171 -22.38 -9.75 -6.90
C ASP A 171 -23.60 -10.42 -6.27
N ASP A 172 -23.89 -11.65 -6.71
CA ASP A 172 -25.07 -12.46 -6.33
C ASP A 172 -24.97 -13.06 -4.91
N PHE A 173 -24.37 -12.34 -3.96
CA PHE A 173 -24.39 -12.73 -2.56
C PHE A 173 -25.12 -11.69 -1.73
N ILE A 174 -26.40 -12.00 -1.49
CA ILE A 174 -27.44 -11.08 -1.00
C ILE A 174 -27.64 -9.96 -2.01
N ASP A 175 -28.38 -10.29 -3.07
CA ASP A 175 -29.00 -9.32 -3.95
C ASP A 175 -29.47 -8.11 -3.11
N GLY A 176 -29.00 -6.91 -3.45
CA GLY A 176 -29.32 -5.65 -2.77
C GLY A 176 -30.84 -5.39 -2.68
N VAL A 177 -31.65 -6.21 -3.34
CA VAL A 177 -33.10 -6.30 -3.34
C VAL A 177 -33.72 -6.50 -1.93
N HIS A 178 -32.95 -6.88 -0.90
CA HIS A 178 -33.49 -7.11 0.45
C HIS A 178 -32.88 -6.28 1.58
N LEU A 179 -31.83 -5.50 1.32
CA LEU A 179 -31.26 -4.58 2.30
C LEU A 179 -31.99 -3.22 2.21
N PRO A 180 -32.34 -2.58 3.34
CA PRO A 180 -32.85 -1.22 3.30
C PRO A 180 -31.88 -0.29 2.57
N PRO A 181 -32.39 0.68 1.78
CA PRO A 181 -31.57 1.67 1.10
C PRO A 181 -30.57 2.33 2.07
N CYS A 182 -29.30 2.34 1.69
CA CYS A 182 -28.20 2.83 2.51
C CYS A 182 -27.47 3.98 1.80
N ASN A 183 -27.38 5.14 2.46
CA ASN A 183 -26.61 6.27 1.98
C ASN A 183 -25.14 6.12 2.40
N LYS A 184 -24.30 5.72 1.45
CA LYS A 184 -22.87 5.48 1.71
C LYS A 184 -22.06 6.76 1.92
N ASP A 185 -22.56 7.89 1.42
CA ASP A 185 -21.89 9.20 1.47
C ASP A 185 -22.37 10.05 2.66
N ALA A 186 -23.10 9.44 3.60
CA ALA A 186 -23.61 10.09 4.79
C ALA A 186 -22.48 10.71 5.62
N SER A 187 -22.66 11.99 6.01
CA SER A 187 -21.73 12.71 6.89
C SER A 187 -22.04 12.52 8.38
N ARG A 188 -23.22 11.98 8.71
CA ARG A 188 -23.66 11.64 10.07
C ARG A 188 -24.23 10.23 10.08
N GLU A 189 -24.08 9.52 11.19
CA GLU A 189 -24.59 8.15 11.35
C GLU A 189 -26.12 8.06 11.16
N ALA A 190 -26.83 9.14 11.49
CA ALA A 190 -28.27 9.25 11.30
C ALA A 190 -28.72 9.33 9.85
N ASP A 191 -27.84 9.78 8.95
CA ASP A 191 -28.15 9.97 7.54
C ASP A 191 -27.86 8.69 6.72
N VAL A 192 -27.29 7.65 7.35
CA VAL A 192 -26.93 6.39 6.69
C VAL A 192 -28.17 5.59 6.29
N TYR A 193 -29.18 5.55 7.17
CA TYR A 193 -30.44 4.86 6.92
C TYR A 193 -31.60 5.81 7.21
N ASN A 194 -32.48 6.00 6.24
CA ASN A 194 -33.71 6.74 6.46
C ASN A 194 -34.76 5.82 7.09
N ILE A 195 -35.35 6.24 8.21
CA ILE A 195 -36.37 5.44 8.91
C ILE A 195 -37.62 5.19 8.05
N GLU A 196 -37.96 6.14 7.17
CA GLU A 196 -39.16 6.07 6.31
C GLU A 196 -39.05 4.96 5.25
N ASP A 197 -37.82 4.63 4.84
CA ASP A 197 -37.54 3.55 3.90
C ASP A 197 -37.63 2.17 4.57
N ILE A 198 -37.54 2.12 5.90
CA ILE A 198 -37.65 0.89 6.70
C ILE A 198 -39.09 0.69 7.17
N VAL A 199 -39.71 1.73 7.74
CA VAL A 199 -41.07 1.72 8.26
C VAL A 199 -41.86 2.90 7.67
N PRO A 200 -42.90 2.64 6.87
CA PRO A 200 -43.72 3.69 6.28
C PRO A 200 -44.37 4.61 7.34
N LYS A 201 -44.49 5.91 7.00
CA LYS A 201 -45.04 6.94 7.90
C LYS A 201 -46.41 6.61 8.49
N ASN A 202 -47.30 6.03 7.68
CA ASN A 202 -48.64 5.64 8.12
C ASN A 202 -48.56 4.59 9.24
N ILE A 203 -47.70 3.58 9.09
CA ILE A 203 -47.49 2.54 10.10
C ILE A 203 -46.89 3.15 11.37
N LEU A 204 -45.86 3.98 11.27
CA LEU A 204 -45.27 4.67 12.42
C LEU A 204 -46.28 5.55 13.18
N LYS A 205 -47.17 6.25 12.47
CA LYS A 205 -48.24 7.06 13.11
C LYS A 205 -49.18 6.21 13.95
N THR A 206 -49.59 5.02 13.45
CA THR A 206 -50.46 4.12 14.23
C THR A 206 -49.76 3.63 15.50
N LEU A 207 -48.50 3.23 15.38
CA LEU A 207 -47.72 2.74 16.52
C LEU A 207 -47.37 3.85 17.52
N TYR A 208 -47.19 5.08 17.05
CA TYR A 208 -47.00 6.25 17.92
C TYR A 208 -48.24 6.55 18.75
N ALA A 209 -49.43 6.48 18.15
CA ALA A 209 -50.68 6.65 18.89
C ALA A 209 -50.83 5.59 19.99
N VAL A 210 -50.49 4.34 19.69
CA VAL A 210 -50.44 3.24 20.67
C VAL A 210 -49.41 3.52 21.77
N ALA A 211 -48.18 3.90 21.41
CA ALA A 211 -47.10 4.17 22.36
C ALA A 211 -47.48 5.30 23.34
N ALA A 212 -48.24 6.30 22.88
CA ALA A 212 -48.75 7.36 23.74
C ALA A 212 -49.78 6.87 24.78
N THR A 213 -50.47 5.76 24.51
CA THR A 213 -51.50 5.18 25.39
C THR A 213 -50.99 4.09 26.32
N LEU A 214 -49.93 3.37 25.94
CA LEU A 214 -49.59 2.10 26.57
C LEU A 214 -49.07 2.22 28.01
N GLY A 215 -48.45 3.35 28.40
CA GLY A 215 -47.91 3.56 29.76
C GLY A 215 -46.93 2.46 30.23
N GLU A 216 -46.34 2.62 31.42
CA GLU A 216 -45.35 1.65 31.99
C GLU A 216 -45.97 0.32 32.46
N SER A 217 -47.28 0.11 32.30
CA SER A 217 -48.06 -0.90 33.04
C SER A 217 -48.05 -2.32 32.47
N ASN A 218 -47.29 -2.61 31.40
CA ASN A 218 -47.37 -3.91 30.70
C ASN A 218 -45.99 -4.53 30.37
N MET A 219 -45.03 -4.42 31.31
CA MET A 219 -43.63 -4.82 31.11
C MET A 219 -43.29 -6.24 31.61
N ASP A 220 -44.15 -6.88 32.41
CA ASP A 220 -43.82 -8.13 33.14
C ASP A 220 -43.56 -9.35 32.24
N ASN A 221 -44.06 -9.35 30.99
CA ASN A 221 -43.86 -10.43 30.02
C ASN A 221 -42.96 -10.05 28.83
N LYS A 222 -42.23 -8.93 28.92
CA LYS A 222 -41.39 -8.43 27.82
C LYS A 222 -39.95 -8.96 27.91
N PRO A 223 -39.25 -9.14 26.77
CA PRO A 223 -37.84 -9.52 26.75
C PRO A 223 -36.94 -8.52 27.49
N ALA A 224 -35.80 -9.00 28.01
CA ALA A 224 -34.85 -8.18 28.76
C ALA A 224 -34.34 -6.94 27.97
N PHE A 225 -34.10 -7.09 26.67
CA PHE A 225 -33.77 -5.97 25.79
C PHE A 225 -34.87 -4.91 25.76
N PHE A 226 -36.14 -5.33 25.68
CA PHE A 226 -37.28 -4.42 25.61
C PHE A 226 -37.37 -3.57 26.87
N VAL A 227 -37.37 -4.22 28.05
CA VAL A 227 -37.47 -3.55 29.35
C VAL A 227 -36.32 -2.56 29.55
N LYS A 228 -35.07 -3.02 29.35
CA LYS A 228 -33.88 -2.18 29.51
C LYS A 228 -33.87 -0.99 28.53
N THR A 229 -34.36 -1.20 27.30
CA THR A 229 -34.46 -0.12 26.30
C THR A 229 -35.45 0.97 26.74
N VAL A 230 -36.62 0.59 27.26
CA VAL A 230 -37.62 1.55 27.75
C VAL A 230 -37.10 2.32 28.95
N GLU A 231 -36.47 1.64 29.92
CA GLU A 231 -35.88 2.29 31.12
C GLU A 231 -34.80 3.31 30.76
N THR A 232 -34.01 3.04 29.71
CA THR A 232 -32.89 3.90 29.30
C THR A 232 -33.35 5.22 28.69
N PHE A 233 -34.47 5.21 27.95
CA PHE A 233 -34.96 6.39 27.22
C PHE A 233 -36.25 6.99 27.79
N LYS A 234 -36.65 6.61 29.01
CA LYS A 234 -37.88 7.11 29.65
C LYS A 234 -37.93 8.63 29.76
N ASP A 235 -36.76 9.26 29.95
CA ASP A 235 -36.61 10.70 30.16
C ASP A 235 -36.27 11.46 28.86
N ASP A 236 -36.14 10.77 27.72
CA ASP A 236 -35.85 11.38 26.43
C ASP A 236 -37.07 12.11 25.86
N SER A 237 -36.83 13.22 25.15
CA SER A 237 -37.88 13.95 24.39
C SER A 237 -38.58 13.07 23.36
N ASP A 238 -37.86 12.09 22.81
CA ASP A 238 -38.30 11.21 21.72
C ASP A 238 -38.70 9.81 22.24
N SER A 239 -38.87 9.64 23.55
CA SER A 239 -39.23 8.39 24.21
C SER A 239 -40.40 7.66 23.54
N LYS A 240 -41.47 8.39 23.21
CA LYS A 240 -42.66 7.85 22.52
C LYS A 240 -42.36 7.35 21.12
N PHE A 241 -41.48 8.03 20.40
CA PHE A 241 -41.07 7.64 19.05
C PHE A 241 -40.18 6.38 19.10
N LYS A 242 -39.21 6.35 20.01
CA LYS A 242 -38.38 5.16 20.26
C LYS A 242 -39.21 3.95 20.69
N LEU A 243 -40.24 4.16 21.52
CA LEU A 243 -41.18 3.11 21.93
C LEU A 243 -42.00 2.57 20.74
N ALA A 244 -42.47 3.45 19.85
CA ALA A 244 -43.19 3.02 18.64
C ALA A 244 -42.31 2.14 17.73
N ILE A 245 -41.04 2.49 17.56
CA ILE A 245 -40.06 1.67 16.84
C ILE A 245 -39.84 0.33 17.55
N LEU A 246 -39.72 0.34 18.87
CA LEU A 246 -39.50 -0.87 19.66
C LEU A 246 -40.69 -1.85 19.56
N LEU A 247 -41.93 -1.34 19.56
CA LEU A 247 -43.15 -2.12 19.31
C LEU A 247 -43.17 -2.72 17.89
N TYR A 248 -42.66 -1.98 16.91
CA TYR A 248 -42.49 -2.51 15.55
C TYR A 248 -41.48 -3.66 15.51
N ILE A 249 -40.32 -3.51 16.16
CA ILE A 249 -39.30 -4.57 16.26
C ILE A 249 -39.90 -5.83 16.89
N GLU A 250 -40.63 -5.68 18.00
CA GLU A 250 -41.31 -6.80 18.66
C GLU A 250 -42.29 -7.52 17.73
N ALA A 251 -43.13 -6.76 17.01
CA ALA A 251 -44.08 -7.33 16.06
C ALA A 251 -43.36 -8.10 14.93
N VAL A 252 -42.27 -7.56 14.35
CA VAL A 252 -41.51 -8.27 13.32
C VAL A 252 -40.92 -9.58 13.89
N ILE A 253 -40.33 -9.56 15.09
CA ILE A 253 -39.74 -10.76 15.71
C ILE A 253 -40.82 -11.81 16.04
N ASN A 254 -42.01 -11.37 16.49
CA ASN A 254 -43.16 -12.24 16.69
C ASN A 254 -43.56 -12.92 15.39
N TRP A 255 -43.66 -12.18 14.28
CA TRP A 255 -43.95 -12.75 12.96
C TRP A 255 -42.92 -13.83 12.57
N LEU A 256 -41.63 -13.51 12.72
CA LEU A 256 -40.54 -14.41 12.36
C LEU A 256 -40.52 -15.70 13.19
N SER A 257 -41.02 -15.63 14.43
CA SER A 257 -41.09 -16.76 15.38
C SER A 257 -42.28 -17.70 15.14
N ILE A 258 -43.38 -17.23 14.54
CA ILE A 258 -44.59 -18.05 14.31
C ILE A 258 -44.28 -19.22 13.36
N PRO A 259 -44.60 -20.48 13.71
CA PRO A 259 -44.41 -21.63 12.83
C PRO A 259 -45.12 -21.45 11.48
N ILE A 260 -44.49 -21.91 10.39
CA ILE A 260 -45.02 -21.72 9.03
C ILE A 260 -46.44 -22.31 8.84
N LYS A 261 -46.78 -23.37 9.58
CA LYS A 261 -48.11 -23.98 9.57
C LYS A 261 -49.18 -22.99 10.04
N SER A 262 -48.88 -22.25 11.12
CA SER A 262 -49.77 -21.22 11.66
C SER A 262 -49.74 -19.95 10.80
N ALA A 263 -48.59 -19.63 10.18
CA ALA A 263 -48.42 -18.45 9.32
C ALA A 263 -49.30 -18.45 8.05
N LYS A 264 -49.90 -19.60 7.69
CA LYS A 264 -50.87 -19.74 6.58
C LYS A 264 -52.29 -19.30 6.95
N ARG A 265 -52.57 -19.10 8.24
CA ARG A 265 -53.88 -18.61 8.70
C ARG A 265 -54.05 -17.13 8.38
N ASN A 266 -55.30 -16.70 8.17
CA ASN A 266 -55.63 -15.29 7.90
C ASN A 266 -55.86 -14.49 9.19
N ASP A 267 -56.15 -15.16 10.31
CA ASP A 267 -56.41 -14.58 11.63
C ASP A 267 -55.13 -14.53 12.50
N LEU A 268 -54.05 -13.98 11.95
CA LEU A 268 -52.79 -13.83 12.67
C LEU A 268 -52.78 -12.53 13.46
N GLU A 269 -52.53 -12.62 14.75
CA GLU A 269 -52.33 -11.47 15.63
C GLU A 269 -50.85 -11.36 16.01
N ILE A 270 -50.10 -10.57 15.23
CA ILE A 270 -48.65 -10.37 15.44
C ILE A 270 -48.40 -9.08 16.21
N CYS A 271 -49.16 -8.04 15.86
CA CYS A 271 -49.20 -6.77 16.57
C CYS A 271 -50.62 -6.58 17.13
N PRO A 272 -50.85 -6.89 18.43
CA PRO A 272 -52.16 -6.70 19.07
C PRO A 272 -52.64 -5.25 19.03
N HIS A 273 -51.71 -4.30 18.87
CA HIS A 273 -51.97 -2.89 19.03
C HIS A 273 -52.24 -2.14 17.73
N SER A 274 -51.90 -2.71 16.56
CA SER A 274 -52.14 -2.06 15.26
C SER A 274 -52.39 -3.10 14.17
N ALA A 275 -53.63 -3.11 13.66
CA ALA A 275 -54.02 -3.97 12.54
C ALA A 275 -53.28 -3.62 11.24
N ASP A 276 -53.03 -2.32 11.02
CA ASP A 276 -52.29 -1.84 9.85
C ASP A 276 -50.83 -2.31 9.88
N ALA A 277 -50.18 -2.22 11.04
CA ALA A 277 -48.82 -2.72 11.22
C ALA A 277 -48.76 -4.25 11.05
N ASN A 278 -49.76 -4.97 11.56
CA ASN A 278 -49.90 -6.42 11.43
C ASN A 278 -49.96 -6.85 9.95
N ALA A 279 -50.82 -6.21 9.15
CA ALA A 279 -50.94 -6.49 7.72
C ALA A 279 -49.64 -6.17 6.97
N TYR A 280 -49.05 -5.00 7.22
CA TYR A 280 -47.82 -4.55 6.57
C TYR A 280 -46.63 -5.49 6.83
N ILE A 281 -46.42 -5.92 8.08
CA ILE A 281 -45.32 -6.83 8.44
C ILE A 281 -45.46 -8.18 7.73
N VAL A 282 -46.69 -8.72 7.70
CA VAL A 282 -46.95 -10.00 7.03
C VAL A 282 -46.68 -9.89 5.53
N GLU A 283 -47.15 -8.83 4.89
CA GLU A 283 -46.95 -8.60 3.46
C GLU A 283 -45.45 -8.40 3.13
N THR A 284 -44.76 -7.57 3.91
CA THR A 284 -43.36 -7.17 3.64
C THR A 284 -42.34 -8.30 3.83
N PHE A 285 -42.60 -9.19 4.79
CA PHE A 285 -41.68 -10.28 5.18
C PHE A 285 -42.27 -11.67 4.87
N SER A 286 -43.07 -11.77 3.81
CA SER A 286 -43.54 -13.05 3.28
C SER A 286 -43.57 -13.05 1.76
N VAL A 287 -43.67 -14.24 1.17
CA VAL A 287 -43.87 -14.43 -0.26
C VAL A 287 -45.15 -15.22 -0.46
N VAL A 288 -46.03 -14.74 -1.34
CA VAL A 288 -47.25 -15.47 -1.71
C VAL A 288 -46.92 -16.42 -2.85
N SER A 289 -47.24 -17.71 -2.69
CA SER A 289 -47.10 -18.71 -3.75
C SER A 289 -48.40 -19.48 -3.96
N ALA A 290 -48.46 -20.32 -5.00
CA ALA A 290 -49.61 -21.19 -5.27
C ALA A 290 -49.96 -22.12 -4.08
N GLN A 291 -49.01 -22.38 -3.18
CA GLN A 291 -49.20 -23.22 -1.98
C GLN A 291 -49.55 -22.41 -0.72
N GLY A 292 -49.89 -21.13 -0.90
CA GLY A 292 -50.17 -20.16 0.15
C GLY A 292 -48.95 -19.31 0.55
N ARG A 293 -49.06 -18.66 1.70
CA ARG A 293 -48.00 -17.80 2.24
C ARG A 293 -46.76 -18.61 2.65
N GLN A 294 -45.60 -18.17 2.20
CA GLN A 294 -44.30 -18.74 2.52
C GLN A 294 -43.39 -17.70 3.17
N ARG A 295 -42.42 -18.17 3.95
CA ARG A 295 -41.40 -17.34 4.60
C ARG A 295 -40.03 -17.98 4.44
N PRO A 296 -39.38 -17.77 3.28
CA PRO A 296 -38.03 -18.30 3.03
C PRO A 296 -37.01 -17.64 3.97
N ASN A 297 -35.81 -18.22 4.04
CA ASN A 297 -34.75 -17.69 4.91
C ASN A 297 -34.33 -16.26 4.52
N SER A 298 -34.36 -15.91 3.23
CA SER A 298 -34.12 -14.54 2.75
C SER A 298 -35.07 -13.52 3.37
N MET A 299 -36.37 -13.84 3.49
CA MET A 299 -37.36 -12.96 4.14
C MET A 299 -37.18 -12.87 5.65
N LYS A 300 -36.68 -13.94 6.29
CA LYS A 300 -36.32 -13.90 7.71
C LYS A 300 -35.13 -12.97 7.91
N ASP A 301 -34.09 -13.13 7.10
CA ASP A 301 -32.87 -12.34 7.17
C ASP A 301 -33.17 -10.86 6.88
N LYS A 302 -34.02 -10.57 5.88
CA LYS A 302 -34.58 -9.23 5.63
C LYS A 302 -35.22 -8.64 6.89
N GLY A 303 -36.14 -9.35 7.54
CA GLY A 303 -36.80 -8.87 8.76
C GLY A 303 -35.82 -8.59 9.90
N ILE A 304 -34.83 -9.47 10.09
CA ILE A 304 -33.80 -9.27 11.11
C ILE A 304 -32.94 -8.03 10.80
N CYS A 305 -32.54 -7.82 9.55
CA CYS A 305 -31.78 -6.64 9.15
C CYS A 305 -32.54 -5.34 9.48
N HIS A 306 -33.85 -5.29 9.21
CA HIS A 306 -34.69 -4.13 9.56
C HIS A 306 -34.70 -3.93 11.09
N CYS A 307 -34.86 -5.00 11.87
CA CYS A 307 -34.82 -4.92 13.33
C CYS A 307 -33.46 -4.45 13.88
N ILE A 308 -32.33 -4.90 13.32
CA ILE A 308 -30.98 -4.48 13.75
C ILE A 308 -30.79 -2.98 13.54
N ILE A 309 -31.16 -2.46 12.36
CA ILE A 309 -31.00 -1.03 12.05
C ILE A 309 -31.87 -0.17 12.98
N LEU A 310 -33.13 -0.57 13.18
CA LEU A 310 -34.03 0.13 14.08
C LEU A 310 -33.53 0.08 15.54
N ALA A 311 -32.98 -1.05 15.98
CA ALA A 311 -32.38 -1.18 17.30
C ALA A 311 -31.12 -0.30 17.45
N LEU A 312 -30.29 -0.21 16.40
CA LEU A 312 -29.16 0.73 16.35
C LEU A 312 -29.64 2.18 16.45
N MET A 313 -30.69 2.58 15.72
CA MET A 313 -31.26 3.93 15.81
C MET A 313 -31.75 4.28 17.22
N ILE A 314 -32.39 3.33 17.92
CA ILE A 314 -32.85 3.54 19.29
C ILE A 314 -31.66 3.76 20.23
N TRP A 315 -30.59 2.96 20.09
CA TRP A 315 -29.41 2.97 20.96
C TRP A 315 -28.26 3.85 20.45
N ASN A 316 -28.57 4.98 19.79
CA ASN A 316 -27.58 5.95 19.31
C ASN A 316 -26.44 5.30 18.51
N TYR A 317 -26.79 4.38 17.60
CA TYR A 317 -25.90 3.66 16.70
C TYR A 317 -24.92 2.69 17.39
N THR A 318 -25.20 2.31 18.65
CA THR A 318 -24.44 1.31 19.41
C THR A 318 -25.34 0.23 19.97
N LEU A 319 -25.15 -1.04 19.60
CA LEU A 319 -26.05 -2.13 19.96
C LEU A 319 -25.31 -3.30 20.59
N ASP A 320 -25.71 -3.69 21.80
CA ASP A 320 -25.28 -4.96 22.42
C ASP A 320 -26.08 -6.12 21.82
N LEU A 321 -25.41 -6.95 21.01
CA LEU A 321 -26.06 -8.08 20.35
C LEU A 321 -26.44 -9.20 21.30
N GLU A 322 -25.73 -9.36 22.43
CA GLU A 322 -26.08 -10.37 23.44
C GLU A 322 -27.38 -9.99 24.14
N LEU A 323 -27.53 -8.71 24.48
CA LEU A 323 -28.79 -8.19 25.00
C LEU A 323 -29.90 -8.30 23.93
N PHE A 324 -29.63 -7.89 22.69
CA PHE A 324 -30.62 -7.95 21.61
C PHE A 324 -31.10 -9.38 21.30
N LEU A 325 -30.24 -10.39 21.47
CA LEU A 325 -30.64 -11.79 21.34
C LEU A 325 -31.78 -12.20 22.28
N SER A 326 -31.93 -11.54 23.43
CA SER A 326 -33.05 -11.81 24.35
C SER A 326 -34.43 -11.54 23.73
N MET A 327 -34.52 -10.72 22.69
CA MET A 327 -35.77 -10.48 21.95
C MET A 327 -36.28 -11.72 21.21
N PHE A 328 -35.40 -12.66 20.86
CA PHE A 328 -35.77 -13.82 20.05
C PHE A 328 -36.27 -14.95 20.95
N THR A 329 -37.47 -15.44 20.68
CA THR A 329 -38.08 -16.55 21.44
C THR A 329 -37.36 -17.88 21.19
N LEU A 330 -37.49 -18.84 22.12
CA LEU A 330 -36.91 -20.19 21.99
C LEU A 330 -37.33 -20.93 20.70
N MET A 331 -38.48 -20.57 20.13
CA MET A 331 -38.98 -21.15 18.87
C MET A 331 -38.22 -20.65 17.63
N PHE A 332 -37.49 -19.53 17.75
CA PHE A 332 -36.67 -18.96 16.70
C PHE A 332 -35.19 -19.01 17.09
N ARG A 333 -34.47 -20.03 16.59
CA ARG A 333 -33.04 -20.20 16.87
C ARG A 333 -32.19 -19.17 16.13
N MET A 334 -31.94 -18.04 16.78
CA MET A 334 -30.92 -17.07 16.37
C MET A 334 -29.61 -17.35 17.11
N SER A 335 -28.49 -17.36 16.39
CA SER A 335 -27.16 -17.46 17.01
C SER A 335 -26.46 -16.10 17.01
N HIS A 336 -25.63 -15.85 18.02
CA HIS A 336 -24.81 -14.64 18.08
C HIS A 336 -23.96 -14.46 16.82
N LYS A 337 -23.38 -15.55 16.28
CA LYS A 337 -22.61 -15.51 15.04
C LYS A 337 -23.44 -15.01 13.86
N LYS A 338 -24.63 -15.56 13.65
CA LYS A 338 -25.52 -15.15 12.54
C LYS A 338 -25.93 -13.69 12.67
N LEU A 339 -26.25 -13.24 13.90
CA LEU A 339 -26.62 -11.86 14.17
C LEU A 339 -25.45 -10.89 13.92
N MET A 340 -24.24 -11.27 14.33
CA MET A 340 -23.01 -10.52 14.02
C MET A 340 -22.76 -10.43 12.51
N ASP A 341 -22.93 -11.52 11.78
CA ASP A 341 -22.74 -11.52 10.33
C ASP A 341 -23.76 -10.61 9.62
N LEU A 342 -25.04 -10.64 10.01
CA LEU A 342 -26.07 -9.73 9.51
C LEU A 342 -25.79 -8.26 9.88
N ALA A 343 -25.30 -7.99 11.10
CA ALA A 343 -24.91 -6.64 11.51
C ALA A 343 -23.77 -6.07 10.64
N ARG A 344 -22.79 -6.91 10.26
CA ARG A 344 -21.72 -6.50 9.33
C ARG A 344 -22.24 -6.17 7.94
N TRP A 345 -23.23 -6.91 7.44
CA TRP A 345 -23.91 -6.57 6.18
C TRP A 345 -24.63 -5.22 6.24
N MET A 346 -25.07 -4.80 7.44
CA MET A 346 -25.60 -3.45 7.68
C MET A 346 -24.54 -2.38 7.97
N LEU A 347 -23.26 -2.67 7.68
CA LEU A 347 -22.12 -1.79 7.90
C LEU A 347 -21.84 -1.48 9.38
N ALA A 348 -22.44 -2.22 10.32
CA ALA A 348 -22.13 -2.13 11.73
C ALA A 348 -20.89 -2.97 12.06
N THR A 349 -19.90 -2.34 12.71
CA THR A 349 -18.63 -2.97 13.05
C THR A 349 -18.57 -3.35 14.53
N PRO A 350 -17.92 -4.46 14.90
CA PRO A 350 -17.69 -4.80 16.31
C PRO A 350 -16.86 -3.71 17.01
N SER A 351 -17.20 -3.40 18.26
CA SER A 351 -16.41 -2.54 19.09
C SER A 351 -15.05 -3.15 19.42
N LYS A 352 -14.02 -2.30 19.49
CA LYS A 352 -12.65 -2.70 19.85
C LYS A 352 -12.54 -3.17 21.31
N THR A 353 -13.37 -2.62 22.19
CA THR A 353 -13.36 -2.91 23.63
C THR A 353 -14.20 -4.14 23.97
N GLU A 354 -15.38 -4.26 23.35
CA GLU A 354 -16.34 -5.34 23.61
C GLU A 354 -16.82 -5.95 22.30
N LYS A 355 -16.36 -7.18 22.01
CA LYS A 355 -16.68 -7.88 20.74
C LYS A 355 -18.17 -8.17 20.53
N LYS A 356 -18.97 -8.12 21.60
CA LYS A 356 -20.43 -8.35 21.57
C LYS A 356 -21.25 -7.10 21.20
N VAL A 357 -20.63 -5.92 21.28
CA VAL A 357 -21.25 -4.65 20.92
C VAL A 357 -20.88 -4.31 19.48
N VAL A 358 -21.87 -3.98 18.67
CA VAL A 358 -21.68 -3.46 17.31
C VAL A 358 -22.01 -1.99 17.26
N MET A 359 -21.32 -1.26 16.38
CA MET A 359 -21.50 0.19 16.22
C MET A 359 -21.52 0.54 14.73
N LEU A 360 -22.47 1.38 14.34
CA LEU A 360 -22.45 2.04 13.03
C LEU A 360 -21.63 3.32 13.19
N LYS A 361 -20.50 3.42 12.49
CA LYS A 361 -19.57 4.54 12.59
C LYS A 361 -19.10 4.98 11.20
N LEU A 362 -18.83 6.28 11.07
CA LEU A 362 -18.24 6.86 9.87
C LEU A 362 -16.71 6.98 9.98
N PRO A 363 -15.95 6.80 8.89
CA PRO A 363 -16.41 6.38 7.56
C PRO A 363 -16.92 4.92 7.57
N LEU A 364 -17.92 4.63 6.74
CA LEU A 364 -18.53 3.30 6.69
C LEU A 364 -17.48 2.26 6.26
N PRO A 365 -17.48 1.07 6.88
CA PRO A 365 -16.62 -0.02 6.43
C PRO A 365 -17.02 -0.49 5.03
N GLY A 366 -16.09 -1.10 4.30
CA GLY A 366 -16.44 -1.87 3.10
C GLY A 366 -17.33 -3.06 3.46
N LEU A 367 -18.27 -3.42 2.57
CA LEU A 367 -19.09 -4.62 2.73
C LEU A 367 -18.19 -5.87 2.79
N PRO A 368 -18.51 -6.85 3.66
CA PRO A 368 -17.77 -8.12 3.68
C PRO A 368 -17.95 -8.83 2.33
N LYS A 369 -16.86 -9.03 1.59
CA LYS A 369 -16.86 -9.81 0.35
C LYS A 369 -16.89 -11.29 0.74
N PRO A 370 -17.86 -12.09 0.33
CA PRO A 370 -18.00 -13.47 0.79
C PRO A 370 -16.98 -14.42 0.16
N LYS A 371 -16.80 -15.55 0.83
CA LYS A 371 -16.04 -16.71 0.33
C LYS A 371 -16.83 -17.38 -0.80
N LEU A 372 -16.14 -17.80 -1.87
CA LEU A 372 -16.78 -18.49 -3.00
C LEU A 372 -17.46 -19.79 -2.56
N THR A 373 -18.72 -19.93 -2.95
CA THR A 373 -19.55 -21.14 -2.83
C THR A 373 -19.07 -22.24 -3.78
N ALA A 374 -19.57 -23.47 -3.59
CA ALA A 374 -19.19 -24.59 -4.46
C ALA A 374 -19.58 -24.36 -5.94
N GLU A 375 -20.74 -23.77 -6.18
CA GLU A 375 -21.24 -23.47 -7.53
C GLU A 375 -20.40 -22.38 -8.21
N GLU A 376 -20.07 -21.31 -7.50
CA GLU A 376 -19.21 -20.24 -8.01
C GLU A 376 -17.79 -20.74 -8.27
N ARG A 377 -17.26 -21.64 -7.43
CA ARG A 377 -15.95 -22.27 -7.68
C ARG A 377 -15.95 -23.06 -8.98
N GLU A 378 -16.98 -23.86 -9.23
CA GLU A 378 -17.08 -24.62 -10.48
C GLU A 378 -17.17 -23.69 -11.69
N LYS A 379 -17.91 -22.59 -11.59
CA LYS A 379 -18.06 -21.62 -12.67
C LYS A 379 -16.77 -20.82 -12.92
N ASP A 380 -16.15 -20.30 -11.86
CA ASP A 380 -15.16 -19.24 -11.94
C ASP A 380 -13.71 -19.74 -11.77
N ILE A 381 -13.50 -20.86 -11.06
CA ILE A 381 -12.16 -21.44 -10.85
C ILE A 381 -11.83 -22.49 -11.91
N SER A 382 -12.79 -23.31 -12.37
CA SER A 382 -12.52 -24.35 -13.39
C SER A 382 -11.81 -23.81 -14.65
N PRO A 383 -12.14 -22.62 -15.19
CA PRO A 383 -11.38 -22.01 -16.28
C PRO A 383 -9.91 -21.70 -15.93
N LEU A 384 -9.66 -21.22 -14.70
CA LEU A 384 -8.30 -20.92 -14.22
C LEU A 384 -7.46 -22.19 -14.09
N LEU A 385 -8.07 -23.30 -13.63
CA LEU A 385 -7.38 -24.59 -13.53
C LEU A 385 -6.91 -25.09 -14.91
N THR A 386 -7.76 -24.90 -15.93
CA THR A 386 -7.41 -25.23 -17.32
C THR A 386 -6.26 -24.37 -17.83
N ASN A 387 -6.13 -23.14 -17.34
CA ASN A 387 -5.01 -22.24 -17.63
C ASN A 387 -3.78 -22.49 -16.75
N GLY A 388 -3.69 -23.59 -16.02
CA GLY A 388 -2.50 -23.98 -15.26
C GLY A 388 -2.40 -23.39 -13.86
N TRP A 389 -3.47 -22.76 -13.34
CA TRP A 389 -3.59 -22.53 -11.91
C TRP A 389 -3.90 -23.83 -11.17
N THR A 390 -3.50 -23.93 -9.91
CA THR A 390 -3.81 -25.07 -9.05
C THR A 390 -4.38 -24.59 -7.72
N VAL A 391 -5.26 -25.37 -7.11
CA VAL A 391 -5.69 -25.15 -5.72
C VAL A 391 -4.68 -25.83 -4.80
N GLN A 392 -4.16 -25.10 -3.82
CA GLN A 392 -3.22 -25.68 -2.86
C GLN A 392 -3.90 -26.72 -1.96
N THR A 393 -3.20 -27.81 -1.64
CA THR A 393 -3.75 -28.90 -0.81
C THR A 393 -3.90 -28.53 0.66
N ASN A 394 -3.04 -27.62 1.15
CA ASN A 394 -2.91 -27.30 2.57
C ASN A 394 -3.59 -25.98 2.95
N ARG A 395 -4.06 -25.22 1.96
CA ARG A 395 -4.66 -23.90 2.12
C ARG A 395 -5.64 -23.64 0.98
N ASP A 396 -6.75 -22.99 1.29
CA ASP A 396 -7.72 -22.54 0.29
C ASP A 396 -7.19 -21.31 -0.46
N ALA A 397 -6.31 -21.58 -1.43
CA ALA A 397 -5.57 -20.61 -2.22
C ALA A 397 -5.32 -21.12 -3.64
N LEU A 398 -5.25 -20.20 -4.59
CA LEU A 398 -4.84 -20.47 -5.98
C LEU A 398 -3.34 -20.25 -6.11
N TYR A 399 -2.66 -21.11 -6.87
CA TYR A 399 -1.22 -21.06 -7.11
C TYR A 399 -0.89 -21.20 -8.58
N LYS A 400 0.10 -20.46 -9.07
CA LYS A 400 0.69 -20.65 -10.40
C LYS A 400 2.14 -20.19 -10.47
N GLU A 401 2.96 -20.91 -11.23
CA GLU A 401 4.33 -20.53 -11.60
C GLU A 401 4.36 -19.98 -13.04
N PHE A 402 5.02 -18.84 -13.21
CA PHE A 402 5.25 -18.20 -14.51
C PHE A 402 6.75 -18.18 -14.80
N ALA A 403 7.13 -18.45 -16.05
CA ALA A 403 8.51 -18.38 -16.52
C ALA A 403 8.61 -17.47 -17.74
N PHE A 404 9.57 -16.55 -17.71
CA PHE A 404 9.82 -15.51 -18.72
C PHE A 404 11.18 -15.70 -19.40
N LYS A 405 11.50 -14.93 -20.46
CA LYS A 405 12.79 -15.07 -21.15
C LYS A 405 13.97 -14.57 -20.32
N ASN A 406 13.75 -13.56 -19.48
CA ASN A 406 14.78 -12.92 -18.65
C ASN A 406 14.15 -12.21 -17.43
N PHE A 407 15.01 -11.68 -16.55
CA PHE A 407 14.58 -10.95 -15.36
C PHE A 407 13.76 -9.69 -15.67
N ASN A 408 14.12 -8.92 -16.70
CA ASN A 408 13.41 -7.69 -17.04
C ASN A 408 11.95 -7.95 -17.43
N GLN A 409 11.70 -9.02 -18.18
CA GLN A 409 10.35 -9.47 -18.50
C GLN A 409 9.57 -9.90 -17.25
N ALA A 410 10.19 -10.72 -16.38
CA ALA A 410 9.56 -11.13 -15.12
C ALA A 410 9.21 -9.93 -14.24
N PHE A 411 10.11 -8.96 -14.11
CA PHE A 411 9.89 -7.75 -13.31
C PHE A 411 8.85 -6.80 -13.91
N GLY A 412 8.82 -6.66 -15.24
CA GLY A 412 7.77 -5.90 -15.95
C GLY A 412 6.38 -6.51 -15.75
N PHE A 413 6.28 -7.85 -15.83
CA PHE A 413 5.05 -8.57 -15.47
C PHE A 413 4.64 -8.31 -14.03
N MET A 414 5.57 -8.46 -13.07
CA MET A 414 5.32 -8.22 -11.65
C MET A 414 4.81 -6.80 -11.38
N THR A 415 5.41 -5.79 -12.02
CA THR A 415 4.99 -4.39 -11.84
C THR A 415 3.54 -4.16 -12.27
N ARG A 416 3.11 -4.76 -13.38
CA ARG A 416 1.71 -4.67 -13.84
C ARG A 416 0.74 -5.34 -12.87
N VAL A 417 1.11 -6.50 -12.33
CA VAL A 417 0.33 -7.18 -11.30
C VAL A 417 0.24 -6.33 -10.02
N ALA A 418 1.33 -5.68 -9.60
CA ALA A 418 1.35 -4.80 -8.43
C ALA A 418 0.40 -3.59 -8.60
N MET A 419 0.39 -2.95 -9.77
CA MET A 419 -0.51 -1.82 -10.03
C MET A 419 -1.99 -2.24 -9.95
N GLN A 420 -2.33 -3.41 -10.50
CA GLN A 420 -3.69 -3.92 -10.43
C GLN A 420 -4.08 -4.36 -9.02
N ALA A 421 -3.16 -5.02 -8.29
CA ALA A 421 -3.35 -5.42 -6.92
C ALA A 421 -3.65 -4.22 -6.00
N GLU A 422 -2.90 -3.12 -6.16
CA GLU A 422 -3.12 -1.88 -5.41
C GLU A 422 -4.48 -1.25 -5.74
N LYS A 423 -4.84 -1.18 -7.02
CA LYS A 423 -6.16 -0.68 -7.46
C LYS A 423 -7.32 -1.52 -6.90
N MET A 424 -7.10 -2.82 -6.73
CA MET A 424 -8.10 -3.75 -6.20
C MET A 424 -8.15 -3.79 -4.67
N ASP A 425 -7.18 -3.17 -3.98
CA ASP A 425 -6.91 -3.38 -2.55
C ASP A 425 -6.88 -4.89 -2.22
N HIS A 426 -6.12 -5.64 -3.02
CA HIS A 426 -6.00 -7.10 -2.94
C HIS A 426 -4.64 -7.56 -3.44
N HIS A 427 -3.75 -7.92 -2.50
CA HIS A 427 -2.35 -8.20 -2.81
C HIS A 427 -2.06 -9.70 -2.91
N PRO A 428 -1.28 -10.14 -3.91
CA PRO A 428 -0.83 -11.52 -4.01
C PRO A 428 0.29 -11.82 -3.02
N GLU A 429 0.42 -13.08 -2.62
CA GLU A 429 1.67 -13.61 -2.12
C GLU A 429 2.51 -14.06 -3.32
N TRP A 430 3.74 -13.59 -3.46
CA TRP A 430 4.59 -14.01 -4.57
C TRP A 430 6.05 -14.24 -4.19
N PHE A 431 6.76 -15.00 -5.02
CA PHE A 431 8.18 -15.29 -4.89
C PHE A 431 8.82 -15.27 -6.27
N ASN A 432 9.90 -14.50 -6.45
CA ASN A 432 10.58 -14.35 -7.73
C ASN A 432 12.04 -14.79 -7.64
N VAL A 433 12.48 -15.59 -8.60
CA VAL A 433 13.89 -15.96 -8.80
C VAL A 433 14.22 -15.81 -10.27
N TYR A 434 15.02 -14.79 -10.60
CA TYR A 434 15.41 -14.46 -11.97
C TYR A 434 14.18 -14.34 -12.90
N ASN A 435 14.04 -15.24 -13.87
CA ASN A 435 12.97 -15.23 -14.84
C ASN A 435 11.70 -15.98 -14.39
N LYS A 436 11.63 -16.47 -13.15
CA LYS A 436 10.49 -17.23 -12.62
C LYS A 436 9.73 -16.45 -11.55
N VAL A 437 8.40 -16.43 -11.62
CA VAL A 437 7.53 -15.77 -10.65
C VAL A 437 6.45 -16.75 -10.20
N ASN A 438 6.42 -17.04 -8.91
CA ASN A 438 5.40 -17.89 -8.28
C ASN A 438 4.38 -16.97 -7.62
N ILE A 439 3.09 -17.16 -7.89
CA ILE A 439 2.00 -16.34 -7.35
C ILE A 439 1.02 -17.25 -6.61
N THR A 440 0.65 -16.83 -5.39
CA THR A 440 -0.40 -17.44 -4.57
C THR A 440 -1.46 -16.37 -4.25
N LEU A 441 -2.73 -16.72 -4.44
CA LEU A 441 -3.88 -15.84 -4.22
C LEU A 441 -4.83 -16.45 -3.19
N SER A 442 -5.18 -15.68 -2.17
CA SER A 442 -6.14 -16.03 -1.14
C SER A 442 -6.63 -14.77 -0.44
N SER A 443 -7.91 -14.71 -0.07
CA SER A 443 -8.47 -13.60 0.70
C SER A 443 -8.41 -13.93 2.20
N HIS A 444 -7.52 -13.24 2.91
CA HIS A 444 -7.28 -13.47 4.35
C HIS A 444 -8.48 -13.15 5.23
N ASP A 445 -9.25 -12.12 4.89
CA ASP A 445 -10.43 -11.66 5.61
C ASP A 445 -11.60 -12.66 5.58
N VAL A 446 -11.68 -13.52 4.56
CA VAL A 446 -12.64 -14.63 4.47
C VAL A 446 -12.04 -16.01 4.67
N ASN A 447 -10.76 -16.08 5.01
CA ASN A 447 -10.03 -17.33 5.22
C ASN A 447 -10.23 -18.32 4.04
N GLY A 448 -10.01 -17.84 2.82
CA GLY A 448 -10.17 -18.63 1.61
C GLY A 448 -10.30 -17.83 0.33
N LEU A 449 -10.77 -18.47 -0.73
CA LEU A 449 -10.94 -17.84 -2.03
C LEU A 449 -12.21 -16.97 -2.10
N SER A 450 -12.06 -15.75 -2.60
CA SER A 450 -13.15 -14.83 -2.93
C SER A 450 -13.14 -14.46 -4.42
N SER A 451 -14.15 -13.72 -4.87
CA SER A 451 -14.20 -13.19 -6.24
C SER A 451 -13.01 -12.28 -6.58
N ARG A 452 -12.35 -11.67 -5.59
CA ARG A 452 -11.12 -10.89 -5.81
C ARG A 452 -9.95 -11.75 -6.28
N ASP A 453 -9.81 -12.95 -5.72
CA ASP A 453 -8.75 -13.89 -6.10
C ASP A 453 -8.91 -14.32 -7.56
N VAL A 454 -10.14 -14.62 -7.97
CA VAL A 454 -10.47 -14.96 -9.37
C VAL A 454 -10.21 -13.78 -10.30
N LYS A 455 -10.67 -12.57 -9.95
CA LYS A 455 -10.45 -11.37 -10.78
C LYS A 455 -8.96 -11.08 -10.95
N LEU A 456 -8.18 -11.16 -9.87
CA LEU A 456 -6.74 -10.94 -9.93
C LEU A 456 -6.04 -12.07 -10.71
N ALA A 457 -6.41 -13.33 -10.53
CA ALA A 457 -5.86 -14.46 -11.30
C ALA A 457 -6.04 -14.29 -12.81
N ASN A 458 -7.24 -13.88 -13.24
CA ASN A 458 -7.53 -13.59 -14.65
C ASN A 458 -6.68 -12.44 -15.19
N PHE A 459 -6.52 -11.36 -14.42
CA PHE A 459 -5.65 -10.26 -14.81
C PHE A 459 -4.19 -10.71 -14.90
N VAL A 460 -3.71 -11.50 -13.94
CA VAL A 460 -2.36 -12.06 -13.93
C VAL A 460 -2.12 -12.88 -15.21
N ASP A 461 -3.07 -13.71 -15.63
CA ASP A 461 -2.93 -14.46 -16.90
C ASP A 461 -2.86 -13.55 -18.13
N LYS A 462 -3.71 -12.51 -18.19
CA LYS A 462 -3.64 -11.49 -19.27
C LYS A 462 -2.30 -10.75 -19.27
N ALA A 463 -1.80 -10.36 -18.08
CA ALA A 463 -0.53 -9.69 -17.92
C ALA A 463 0.67 -10.61 -18.26
N ALA A 464 0.57 -11.91 -18.04
CA ALA A 464 1.64 -12.84 -18.42
C ALA A 464 1.75 -12.99 -19.94
N LYS A 465 0.61 -13.06 -20.65
CA LYS A 465 0.57 -13.19 -22.13
C LYS A 465 1.22 -11.99 -22.82
N SER A 466 0.89 -10.78 -22.39
CA SER A 466 1.40 -9.54 -23.00
C SER A 466 2.88 -9.20 -22.72
N VAL A 467 3.59 -9.93 -21.86
CA VAL A 467 5.08 -9.82 -21.77
C VAL A 467 5.76 -10.80 -22.74
N ASN A 468 5.09 -11.90 -23.08
CA ASN A 468 5.67 -13.00 -23.83
C ASN A 468 5.58 -12.83 -25.35
N GLU A 469 4.61 -12.05 -25.81
CA GLU A 469 4.54 -11.44 -27.16
C GLU A 469 5.69 -10.43 -27.33
#